data_AF-A0A0E3BB61-F1
#
_entry.id   AF-A0A0E3BB61-F1
#
_cell.length_a   1.000
_cell.length_b   1.000
_cell.length_c   1.000
_cell.angle_alpha   90.00
_cell.angle_beta   90.00
_cell.angle_gamma   90.00
#
_symmetry.space_group_name_H-M   'P 1'
#
loop_
_entity.id
_entity.type
_entity.pdbx_description
1 polymer ?
#
loop_
_entity_poly.entity_id
_entity_poly.type
_entity_poly.pdbx_seq_one_letter_code
_entity_poly.pdbx_strand_id
1 'polypeptide(L)'
;MAIRAMGPGIVFCQDTARMAGATVAAGTMQALADLRQRLAPSAIARQKRITPGLSDAANAWLSHGQRGLAADSVFQLLTGTPLIHESWMNGYPYHPKSVDDFQKCLQLLDAVPELQQRFHAEMGFASAAWAKLISNWSMLTDKVIQNGNMVAQVAILEALEGA
;
A
#
# COMPACT_ATOMS: atom_id res chain seq x y z
N MET A 1 8.17 -0.31 -3.93
CA MET A 1 9.28 -0.37 -2.94
C MET A 1 9.55 1.06 -2.53
N ALA A 2 9.40 1.42 -1.26
CA ALA A 2 9.65 2.80 -0.82
C ALA A 2 11.16 3.05 -0.73
N ILE A 3 11.72 3.74 -1.74
CA ILE A 3 13.16 3.92 -1.93
C ILE A 3 13.54 5.39 -1.84
N ARG A 4 14.62 5.72 -1.12
CA ARG A 4 15.24 7.04 -1.16
C ARG A 4 16.74 6.93 -1.47
N ALA A 5 17.23 7.70 -2.42
CA ALA A 5 18.67 7.74 -2.71
C ALA A 5 19.46 8.31 -1.52
N MET A 6 20.56 7.66 -1.17
CA MET A 6 21.49 8.10 -0.10
C MET A 6 22.90 8.40 -0.61
N GLY A 7 23.16 8.11 -1.88
CA GLY A 7 24.45 8.28 -2.55
C GLY A 7 24.48 7.50 -3.86
N PRO A 8 25.57 7.54 -4.63
CA PRO A 8 25.69 6.80 -5.88
C PRO A 8 25.44 5.31 -5.66
N GLY A 9 24.35 4.78 -6.25
CA GLY A 9 23.99 3.37 -6.18
C GLY A 9 23.47 2.86 -4.83
N ILE A 10 23.37 3.71 -3.80
CA ILE A 10 22.86 3.34 -2.49
C ILE A 10 21.48 3.92 -2.28
N VAL A 11 20.59 3.04 -1.85
CA VAL A 11 19.21 3.39 -1.57
C VAL A 11 18.78 2.92 -0.20
N PHE A 12 17.96 3.72 0.46
CA PHE A 12 17.23 3.39 1.68
C PHE A 12 15.93 2.67 1.33
N CYS A 13 15.59 1.60 2.05
CA CYS A 13 14.35 0.84 1.84
C CYS A 13 13.62 0.54 3.14
N GLN A 14 12.48 1.21 3.35
CA GLN A 14 11.66 1.04 4.55
C GLN A 14 11.07 -0.37 4.68
N ASP A 15 10.68 -0.97 3.56
CA ASP A 15 10.08 -2.30 3.58
C ASP A 15 11.10 -3.37 4.02
N THR A 16 12.36 -3.27 3.57
CA THR A 16 13.42 -4.18 4.01
C THR A 16 13.75 -3.97 5.49
N ALA A 17 13.80 -2.72 5.97
CA ALA A 17 14.00 -2.42 7.38
C ALA A 17 12.91 -3.09 8.25
N ARG A 18 11.64 -2.94 7.85
CA ARG A 18 10.48 -3.59 8.49
C ARG A 18 10.58 -5.10 8.49
N MET A 19 10.93 -5.74 7.36
CA MET A 19 11.15 -7.19 7.28
C MET A 19 12.28 -7.64 8.20
N ALA A 20 13.38 -6.90 8.27
CA ALA A 20 14.50 -7.20 9.15
C ALA A 20 14.20 -6.97 10.63
N GLY A 21 13.18 -6.16 10.97
CA GLY A 21 12.98 -5.65 12.32
C GLY A 21 14.04 -4.63 12.71
N ALA A 22 14.57 -3.90 11.73
CA ALA A 22 15.57 -2.86 11.90
C ALA A 22 14.95 -1.48 11.72
N THR A 23 15.58 -0.45 12.30
CA THR A 23 15.16 0.96 12.11
C THR A 23 15.47 1.44 10.69
N VAL A 24 16.58 0.98 10.11
CA VAL A 24 17.08 1.41 8.81
C VAL A 24 17.61 0.21 8.04
N ALA A 25 17.34 0.17 6.73
CA ALA A 25 18.00 -0.72 5.79
C ALA A 25 18.41 0.11 4.56
N ALA A 26 19.68 0.06 4.21
CA ALA A 26 20.23 0.74 3.05
C ALA A 26 21.25 -0.14 2.35
N GLY A 27 21.35 -0.03 1.03
CA GLY A 27 22.26 -0.82 0.20
C GLY A 27 21.99 -0.62 -1.28
N THR A 28 22.60 -1.45 -2.12
CA THR A 28 22.23 -1.49 -3.53
C THR A 28 20.83 -2.08 -3.71
N MET A 29 20.15 -1.73 -4.80
CA MET A 29 18.82 -2.29 -5.08
C MET A 29 18.83 -3.82 -5.14
N GLN A 30 19.88 -4.41 -5.73
CA GLN A 30 20.02 -5.86 -5.81
C GLN A 30 20.20 -6.50 -4.42
N ALA A 31 21.12 -5.96 -3.60
CA ALA A 31 21.37 -6.52 -2.27
C ALA A 31 20.12 -6.45 -1.36
N LEU A 32 19.34 -5.37 -1.48
CA LEU A 32 18.09 -5.23 -0.76
C LEU A 32 17.02 -6.21 -1.27
N ALA A 33 16.94 -6.45 -2.58
CA ALA A 33 16.03 -7.46 -3.15
C ALA A 33 16.38 -8.88 -2.65
N ASP A 34 17.65 -9.26 -2.71
CA ASP A 34 18.13 -10.57 -2.25
C ASP A 34 17.86 -10.75 -0.74
N LEU A 35 18.10 -9.71 0.06
CA LEU A 35 17.83 -9.73 1.49
C LEU A 35 16.34 -9.92 1.78
N ARG A 36 15.44 -9.25 1.05
CA ARG A 36 13.99 -9.42 1.21
C ARG A 36 13.56 -10.86 0.96
N GLN A 37 14.07 -11.48 -0.10
CA GLN A 37 13.73 -12.87 -0.42
C GLN A 37 14.14 -13.81 0.72
N ARG A 38 15.33 -13.61 1.31
CA ARG A 38 15.82 -14.39 2.45
C ARG A 38 15.01 -14.16 3.73
N LEU A 39 14.55 -12.93 3.96
CA LEU A 39 13.81 -12.55 5.17
C LEU A 39 12.33 -12.91 5.12
N ALA A 40 11.75 -13.13 3.94
CA ALA A 40 10.30 -13.30 3.80
C ALA A 40 9.69 -14.38 4.73
N PRO A 41 10.24 -15.62 4.82
CA PRO A 41 9.63 -16.64 5.67
C PRO A 41 9.61 -16.26 7.16
N SER A 42 10.72 -15.72 7.68
CA SER A 42 10.83 -15.34 9.09
C SER A 42 10.02 -14.08 9.41
N ALA A 43 9.95 -13.14 8.47
CA ALA A 43 9.13 -11.95 8.60
C ALA A 43 7.64 -12.29 8.62
N ILE A 44 7.16 -13.24 7.80
CA ILE A 44 5.77 -13.70 7.80
C ILE A 44 5.46 -14.39 9.13
N ALA A 45 6.32 -15.32 9.57
CA ALA A 45 6.13 -16.02 10.84
C ALA A 45 6.07 -15.05 12.04
N ARG A 46 6.90 -13.99 12.02
CA ARG A 46 6.81 -12.92 13.04
C ARG A 46 5.49 -12.19 12.96
N GLN A 47 5.03 -11.81 11.76
CA GLN A 47 3.78 -11.08 11.58
C GLN A 47 2.56 -11.90 12.05
N LYS A 48 2.49 -13.19 11.73
CA LYS A 48 1.40 -14.09 12.19
C LYS A 48 1.29 -14.16 13.71
N ARG A 49 2.39 -14.01 14.45
CA ARG A 49 2.36 -13.95 15.92
C ARG A 49 1.75 -12.66 16.45
N ILE A 50 1.86 -11.56 15.70
CA ILE A 50 1.31 -10.24 16.06
C ILE A 50 -0.18 -10.18 15.69
N THR A 51 -0.53 -10.73 14.52
CA THR A 51 -1.89 -10.68 13.96
C THR A 51 -2.43 -12.07 13.63
N PRO A 52 -2.64 -12.95 14.64
CA PRO A 52 -3.05 -14.34 14.41
C PRO A 52 -4.47 -14.47 13.86
N GLY A 53 -5.31 -13.44 14.01
CA GLY A 53 -6.68 -13.43 13.48
C GLY A 53 -6.81 -13.05 12.00
N LEU A 54 -5.70 -12.65 11.36
CA LEU A 54 -5.69 -12.31 9.94
C LEU A 54 -5.35 -13.54 9.09
N SER A 55 -5.78 -13.52 7.83
CA SER A 55 -5.44 -14.56 6.86
C SER A 55 -3.94 -14.62 6.58
N ASP A 56 -3.51 -15.69 5.93
CA ASP A 56 -2.13 -15.85 5.49
C ASP A 56 -1.72 -14.79 4.47
N ALA A 57 -2.62 -14.44 3.54
CA ALA A 57 -2.41 -13.39 2.54
C ALA A 57 -2.25 -12.01 3.19
N ALA A 58 -3.14 -11.65 4.12
CA ALA A 58 -3.08 -10.41 4.86
C ALA A 58 -1.80 -10.30 5.71
N ASN A 59 -1.40 -11.39 6.39
CA ASN A 59 -0.14 -11.45 7.13
C ASN A 59 1.09 -11.33 6.22
N ALA A 60 1.06 -11.94 5.03
CA ALA A 60 2.14 -11.81 4.06
C ALA A 60 2.27 -10.37 3.55
N TRP A 61 1.14 -9.73 3.21
CA TRP A 61 1.14 -8.32 2.81
C TRP A 61 1.65 -7.39 3.92
N LEU A 62 1.17 -7.56 5.16
CA LEU A 62 1.68 -6.79 6.32
C LEU A 62 3.18 -6.99 6.57
N SER A 63 3.72 -8.13 6.17
CA SER A 63 5.11 -8.52 6.36
C SER A 63 6.05 -8.00 5.27
N HIS A 64 5.65 -8.03 4.00
CA HIS A 64 6.55 -7.66 2.89
C HIS A 64 5.85 -7.03 1.67
N GLY A 65 4.54 -6.76 1.74
CA GLY A 65 3.81 -6.00 0.72
C GLY A 65 4.36 -4.59 0.55
N GLN A 66 4.10 -3.98 -0.60
CA GLN A 66 4.40 -2.58 -0.84
C GLN A 66 3.35 -1.72 -0.13
N ARG A 67 3.81 -0.81 0.73
CA ARG A 67 2.94 -0.06 1.64
C ARG A 67 3.04 1.45 1.41
N GLY A 68 2.02 2.14 1.89
CA GLY A 68 1.88 3.59 1.85
C GLY A 68 0.59 3.97 2.56
N LEU A 69 0.44 5.23 2.96
CA LEU A 69 -0.68 5.68 3.81
C LEU A 69 -2.06 5.34 3.21
N ALA A 70 -2.23 5.46 1.89
CA ALA A 70 -3.46 5.11 1.22
C ALA A 70 -3.79 3.60 1.32
N ALA A 71 -2.83 2.73 1.01
CA ALA A 71 -3.01 1.28 1.10
C ALA A 71 -3.17 0.80 2.55
N ASP A 72 -2.40 1.39 3.48
CA ASP A 72 -2.52 1.12 4.91
C ASP A 72 -3.91 1.54 5.44
N SER A 73 -4.48 2.65 4.94
CA SER A 73 -5.84 3.07 5.30
C SER A 73 -6.89 2.09 4.82
N VAL A 74 -6.76 1.57 3.59
CA VAL A 74 -7.64 0.50 3.07
C VAL A 74 -7.56 -0.72 3.97
N PHE A 75 -6.35 -1.19 4.27
CA PHE A 75 -6.16 -2.37 5.10
C PHE A 75 -6.73 -2.19 6.50
N GLN A 76 -6.44 -1.05 7.15
CA GLN A 76 -6.92 -0.75 8.50
C GLN A 76 -8.44 -0.66 8.54
N LEU A 77 -9.08 0.01 7.58
CA LEU A 77 -10.53 0.14 7.56
C LEU A 77 -11.21 -1.23 7.38
N LEU A 78 -10.74 -2.03 6.43
CA LEU A 78 -11.38 -3.30 6.09
C LEU A 78 -11.10 -4.39 7.13
N THR A 79 -9.93 -4.39 7.78
CA THR A 79 -9.56 -5.44 8.75
C THR A 79 -9.74 -5.04 10.21
N GLY A 80 -9.88 -3.74 10.51
CA GLY A 80 -9.79 -3.21 11.88
C GLY A 80 -8.39 -3.24 12.48
N THR A 81 -7.35 -3.63 11.71
CA THR A 81 -5.98 -3.70 12.21
C THR A 81 -5.36 -2.30 12.26
N PRO A 82 -4.92 -1.80 13.43
CA PRO A 82 -4.37 -0.46 13.53
C PRO A 82 -2.98 -0.40 12.86
N LEU A 83 -2.86 0.36 11.78
CA LEU A 83 -1.59 0.60 11.06
C LEU A 83 -1.17 2.06 11.09
N ILE A 84 -2.16 2.96 11.05
CA ILE A 84 -2.04 4.41 11.09
C ILE A 84 -2.65 4.87 12.40
N HIS A 85 -1.89 5.67 13.14
CA HIS A 85 -2.37 6.25 14.38
C HIS A 85 -3.53 7.21 14.11
N GLU A 86 -4.61 7.15 14.89
CA GLU A 86 -5.83 7.93 14.66
C GLU A 86 -5.58 9.44 14.60
N SER A 87 -4.65 9.94 15.41
CA SER A 87 -4.27 11.36 15.41
C SER A 87 -3.65 11.83 14.10
N TRP A 88 -3.19 10.92 13.23
CA TRP A 88 -2.62 11.26 11.92
C TRP A 88 -3.69 11.27 10.82
N MET A 89 -4.84 10.64 11.05
CA MET A 89 -5.90 10.52 10.05
C MET A 89 -6.77 11.78 9.95
N ASN A 90 -6.66 12.75 10.88
CA ASN A 90 -7.48 13.98 10.89
C ASN A 90 -8.98 13.70 10.65
N GLY A 91 -9.49 12.58 11.17
CA GLY A 91 -10.89 12.17 11.04
C GLY A 91 -11.28 11.38 9.79
N TYR A 92 -10.38 11.16 8.81
CA TYR A 92 -10.70 10.40 7.59
C TYR A 92 -9.53 9.54 7.09
N PRO A 93 -9.80 8.39 6.44
CA PRO A 93 -8.74 7.58 5.86
C PRO A 93 -7.99 8.30 4.74
N TYR A 94 -6.68 8.08 4.67
CA TYR A 94 -5.88 8.55 3.54
C TYR A 94 -6.39 7.90 2.25
N HIS A 95 -6.31 8.66 1.16
CA HIS A 95 -6.68 8.22 -0.18
C HIS A 95 -5.50 8.42 -1.14
N PRO A 96 -5.45 7.66 -2.25
CA PRO A 96 -4.48 7.87 -3.31
C PRO A 96 -4.54 9.30 -3.86
N LYS A 97 -3.39 9.99 -3.85
CA LYS A 97 -3.20 11.30 -4.51
C LYS A 97 -2.26 11.23 -5.70
N SER A 98 -1.56 10.10 -5.83
CA SER A 98 -0.60 9.85 -6.88
C SER A 98 -0.80 8.48 -7.50
N VAL A 99 -0.22 8.29 -8.70
CA VAL A 99 -0.17 6.98 -9.37
C VAL A 99 0.51 5.94 -8.49
N ASP A 100 1.60 6.31 -7.79
CA ASP A 100 2.32 5.40 -6.91
C ASP A 100 1.48 4.97 -5.69
N ASP A 101 0.68 5.89 -5.12
CA ASP A 101 -0.27 5.52 -4.06
C ASP A 101 -1.37 4.58 -4.57
N PHE A 102 -1.90 4.87 -5.77
CA PHE A 102 -2.94 4.06 -6.38
C PHE A 102 -2.43 2.65 -6.72
N GLN A 103 -1.21 2.54 -7.25
CA GLN A 103 -0.56 1.27 -7.55
C GLN A 103 -0.38 0.41 -6.29
N LYS A 104 -0.02 1.00 -5.15
CA LYS A 104 0.06 0.27 -3.87
C LYS A 104 -1.30 -0.25 -3.41
N CYS A 105 -2.38 0.52 -3.61
CA CYS A 105 -3.73 0.04 -3.35
C CYS A 105 -4.09 -1.14 -4.25
N LEU A 106 -3.80 -1.07 -5.56
CA LEU A 106 -4.01 -2.20 -6.47
C LEU A 106 -3.22 -3.44 -6.05
N GLN A 107 -1.94 -3.29 -5.70
CA GLN A 107 -1.09 -4.38 -5.24
C GLN A 107 -1.56 -4.99 -3.92
N LEU A 108 -2.17 -4.19 -3.03
CA LEU A 108 -2.82 -4.71 -1.83
C LEU A 108 -4.01 -5.60 -2.20
N LEU A 109 -4.90 -5.12 -3.07
CA LEU A 109 -6.13 -5.85 -3.42
C LEU A 109 -5.84 -7.13 -4.21
N ASP A 110 -4.79 -7.13 -5.05
CA ASP A 110 -4.28 -8.32 -5.72
C ASP A 110 -3.67 -9.33 -4.74
N ALA A 111 -2.87 -8.84 -3.78
CA ALA A 111 -2.23 -9.70 -2.78
C ALA A 111 -3.19 -10.27 -1.74
N VAL A 112 -4.35 -9.64 -1.50
CA VAL A 112 -5.31 -10.01 -0.46
C VAL A 112 -6.74 -10.01 -1.04
N PRO A 113 -7.13 -11.04 -1.82
CA PRO A 113 -8.38 -11.06 -2.58
C PRO A 113 -9.65 -10.90 -1.75
N GLU A 114 -9.65 -11.35 -0.49
CA GLU A 114 -10.78 -11.16 0.43
C GLU A 114 -11.05 -9.67 0.75
N LEU A 115 -10.03 -8.81 0.66
CA LEU A 115 -10.23 -7.37 0.81
C LEU A 115 -10.83 -6.77 -0.46
N GLN A 116 -10.49 -7.29 -1.65
CA GLN A 116 -11.05 -6.83 -2.92
C GLN A 116 -12.58 -6.97 -2.96
N GLN A 117 -13.13 -8.06 -2.41
CA GLN A 117 -14.57 -8.29 -2.37
C GLN A 117 -15.32 -7.22 -1.54
N ARG A 118 -14.68 -6.74 -0.48
CA ARG A 118 -15.25 -5.75 0.45
C ARG A 118 -14.95 -4.31 0.04
N PHE A 119 -13.81 -4.11 -0.64
CA PHE A 119 -13.25 -2.81 -1.00
C PHE A 119 -14.25 -1.88 -1.69
N HIS A 120 -14.89 -2.37 -2.76
CA HIS A 120 -15.85 -1.55 -3.53
C HIS A 120 -17.10 -1.19 -2.73
N ALA A 121 -17.54 -2.07 -1.83
CA ALA A 121 -18.73 -1.86 -1.03
C ALA A 121 -18.50 -0.93 0.17
N GLU A 122 -17.31 -0.95 0.76
CA GLU A 122 -17.04 -0.26 2.04
C GLU A 122 -16.26 1.04 1.86
N MET A 123 -15.25 1.07 0.98
CA MET A 123 -14.36 2.24 0.87
C MET A 123 -15.09 3.48 0.34
N GLY A 124 -16.11 3.31 -0.52
CA GLY A 124 -16.88 4.44 -1.04
C GLY A 124 -17.58 5.27 0.04
N PHE A 125 -17.88 4.66 1.20
CA PHE A 125 -18.49 5.36 2.34
C PHE A 125 -17.47 5.96 3.31
N ALA A 126 -16.18 5.68 3.11
CA ALA A 126 -15.14 6.06 4.06
C ALA A 126 -14.79 7.55 4.01
N SER A 127 -14.92 8.19 2.84
CA SER A 127 -14.80 9.64 2.65
C SER A 127 -15.32 10.06 1.28
N ALA A 128 -15.57 11.37 1.09
CA ALA A 128 -15.95 11.91 -0.22
C ALA A 128 -14.87 11.62 -1.30
N ALA A 129 -13.59 11.67 -0.94
CA ALA A 129 -12.51 11.36 -1.88
C ALA A 129 -12.54 9.88 -2.30
N TRP A 130 -12.74 8.97 -1.35
CA TRP A 130 -12.87 7.55 -1.69
C TRP A 130 -14.13 7.25 -2.50
N ALA A 131 -15.26 7.91 -2.21
CA ALA A 131 -16.48 7.80 -3.03
C ALA A 131 -16.19 8.09 -4.51
N LYS A 132 -15.47 9.18 -4.80
CA LYS A 132 -15.08 9.58 -6.16
C LYS A 132 -14.08 8.61 -6.81
N LEU A 133 -13.11 8.11 -6.04
CA LEU A 133 -12.16 7.13 -6.55
C LEU A 133 -12.83 5.80 -6.87
N ILE A 134 -13.74 5.32 -6.02
CA ILE A 134 -14.48 4.08 -6.22
C ILE A 134 -15.39 4.17 -7.44
N SER A 135 -16.11 5.29 -7.63
CA SER A 135 -16.97 5.48 -8.80
C SER A 135 -16.19 5.48 -10.13
N ASN A 136 -14.90 5.83 -10.10
CA ASN A 136 -14.02 5.85 -11.26
C ASN A 136 -13.00 4.71 -11.30
N TRP A 137 -13.10 3.72 -10.39
CA TRP A 137 -12.01 2.78 -10.11
C TRP A 137 -11.52 1.99 -11.33
N SER A 138 -12.45 1.47 -12.14
CA SER A 138 -12.10 0.71 -13.35
C SER A 138 -11.32 1.56 -14.35
N MET A 139 -11.83 2.76 -14.66
CA MET A 139 -11.16 3.69 -15.59
C MET A 139 -9.77 4.09 -15.08
N LEU A 140 -9.64 4.38 -13.78
CA LEU A 140 -8.35 4.74 -13.18
C LEU A 140 -7.37 3.58 -13.23
N THR A 141 -7.84 2.35 -12.96
CA THR A 141 -7.04 1.13 -13.04
C THR A 141 -6.50 0.93 -14.46
N ASP A 142 -7.37 1.06 -15.47
CA ASP A 142 -6.96 0.93 -16.87
C ASP A 142 -5.89 1.96 -17.24
N LYS A 143 -6.09 3.23 -16.84
CA LYS A 143 -5.10 4.29 -17.08
C LYS A 143 -3.76 4.03 -16.40
N VAL A 144 -3.77 3.52 -15.17
CA VAL A 144 -2.55 3.20 -14.42
C VAL A 144 -1.80 2.02 -15.04
N ILE A 145 -2.51 1.03 -15.59
CA ILE A 145 -1.92 -0.17 -16.20
C ILE A 145 -1.44 0.10 -17.63
N GLN A 146 -2.22 0.82 -18.43
CA GLN A 146 -2.04 0.90 -19.89
C GLN A 146 -1.39 2.21 -20.36
N ASN A 147 -1.45 3.28 -19.57
CA ASN A 147 -0.95 4.60 -19.98
C ASN A 147 0.30 5.00 -19.19
N GLY A 148 1.05 5.99 -19.71
CA GLY A 148 2.17 6.57 -18.98
C GLY A 148 1.74 7.29 -17.70
N ASN A 149 2.63 7.34 -16.71
CA ASN A 149 2.39 7.91 -15.37
C ASN A 149 1.71 9.29 -15.40
N MET A 150 2.04 10.15 -16.35
CA MET A 150 1.45 11.49 -16.45
C MET A 150 -0.06 11.46 -16.74
N VAL A 151 -0.52 10.59 -17.65
CA VAL A 151 -1.95 10.47 -18.01
C VAL A 151 -2.74 9.92 -16.83
N ALA A 152 -2.20 8.89 -16.16
CA ALA A 152 -2.83 8.32 -14.99
C ALA A 152 -2.88 9.32 -13.83
N GLN A 153 -1.82 10.12 -13.64
CA GLN A 153 -1.78 11.15 -12.60
C GLN A 153 -2.85 12.23 -12.80
N VAL A 154 -3.01 12.72 -14.03
CA VAL A 154 -4.03 13.72 -14.35
C VAL A 154 -5.43 13.15 -14.07
N ALA A 155 -5.71 11.93 -14.51
CA ALA A 155 -7.02 11.32 -14.29
C ALA A 155 -7.36 11.11 -12.80
N ILE A 156 -6.35 10.78 -11.96
CA ILE A 156 -6.54 10.68 -10.51
C ILE A 156 -6.93 12.05 -9.93
N LEU A 157 -6.24 13.12 -10.34
CA LEU A 157 -6.54 14.48 -9.86
C LEU A 157 -7.92 14.94 -10.34
N GLU A 158 -8.24 14.74 -11.61
CA GLU A 158 -9.57 15.06 -12.19
C GLU A 158 -10.69 14.33 -11.44
N ALA A 159 -10.52 13.03 -11.14
CA ALA A 159 -11.49 12.27 -10.37
C ALA A 159 -11.69 12.83 -8.96
N LEU A 160 -10.64 13.38 -8.33
CA LEU A 160 -10.72 13.99 -7.01
C LEU A 160 -11.33 15.39 -7.03
N GLU A 161 -11.04 16.18 -8.08
CA GLU A 161 -11.50 17.56 -8.26
C GLU A 161 -12.95 17.64 -8.75
N GLY A 162 -13.41 16.69 -9.57
CA GLY A 162 -14.75 16.66 -10.15
C GLY A 162 -15.87 16.70 -9.08
N ALA A 163 -16.55 17.85 -9.01
CA ALA A 163 -17.85 18.09 -8.38
C ALA A 163 -18.51 19.26 -9.12
#